data_AF-A0A0A1UIV9-F1
#
_entry.id   AF-A0A0A1UIV9-F1
#
_cell.length_a   1.000
_cell.length_b   1.000
_cell.length_c   1.000
_cell.angle_alpha   90.00
_cell.angle_beta   90.00
_cell.angle_gamma   90.00
#
_symmetry.space_group_name_H-M   'P 1'
#
loop_
_entity.id
_entity.type
_entity.pdbx_description
1 polymer ?
#
loop_
_entity_poly.entity_id
_entity_poly.type
_entity_poly.pdbx_seq_one_letter_code
_entity_poly.pdbx_strand_id
1 'polypeptide(L)'
;MSVHIHLRSSTTRFAHTLARHPRLTAVFDFEPPYVWPGFSIEIMGDLVLAKVSLPQTHKYELLVWNWKFGILLDKISSRKGICDYAFLDQQHLVVLSGSPSIQSHSALALLIHAISDNVSAHSYSLNTEQIRITDVPISQPILCLELPQIKKSCILSETGFFLQAQPTPGRAMYTTSVTFACPHARIFSMTFFLHGTLDNWGSRGYYRVFVDGRFLLDQVRITPRNGSKVLPWSSWGERATRWFVVPEESDHWISWMSGSRFITLLPHHPHYCVFDFSRPIVRRFRDSYAQLHPVAPNQDNDFFRIKGAFQDLARLGSAISQFSINSPHNRQFFTVTVGEDQPSIIGTDGYLGFDEPITSRLPYRLVFKTDEKPEHGGWQINGDCVIGITVSVICPFLVYIPIKHSFSQGKCRKL
;
A
#
# COMPACT_ATOMS: atom_id res chain seq x y z
N MET A 1 18.47 -10.56 -21.96
CA MET A 1 18.73 -9.10 -21.80
C MET A 1 19.14 -8.83 -20.36
N SER A 2 19.96 -7.82 -20.07
CA SER A 2 20.45 -7.55 -18.71
C SER A 2 19.87 -6.27 -18.10
N VAL A 3 19.51 -6.33 -16.81
CA VAL A 3 19.20 -5.16 -15.98
C VAL A 3 20.36 -4.94 -15.02
N HIS A 4 20.74 -3.67 -14.85
CA HIS A 4 21.78 -3.25 -13.94
C HIS A 4 21.23 -2.26 -12.90
N ILE A 5 21.43 -2.58 -11.62
CA ILE A 5 21.12 -1.67 -10.52
C ILE A 5 22.44 -1.12 -9.98
N HIS A 6 22.65 0.18 -10.13
CA HIS A 6 23.86 0.86 -9.68
C HIS A 6 23.66 1.41 -8.26
N LEU A 7 24.51 0.97 -7.33
CA LEU A 7 24.52 1.41 -5.94
C LEU A 7 25.49 2.57 -5.81
N ARG A 8 24.96 3.78 -5.60
CA ARG A 8 25.76 5.01 -5.51
C ARG A 8 25.48 5.76 -4.23
N SER A 9 26.49 6.46 -3.72
CA SER A 9 26.31 7.41 -2.62
C SER A 9 25.47 8.59 -3.09
N SER A 10 24.47 8.97 -2.29
CA SER A 10 23.69 10.19 -2.52
C SER A 10 24.56 11.45 -2.42
N THR A 11 25.57 11.44 -1.54
CA THR A 11 26.46 12.57 -1.28
C THR A 11 27.54 12.68 -2.35
N THR A 12 28.25 11.59 -2.65
CA THR A 12 29.44 11.66 -3.51
C THR A 12 29.17 11.27 -4.95
N ARG A 13 28.00 10.67 -5.25
CA ARG A 13 27.61 10.11 -6.56
C ARG A 13 28.50 8.97 -7.09
N PHE A 14 29.59 8.65 -6.40
CA PHE A 14 30.42 7.48 -6.67
C PHE A 14 29.77 6.19 -6.18
N ALA A 15 30.38 5.06 -6.52
CA ALA A 15 30.03 3.74 -6.00
C ALA A 15 29.83 3.78 -4.47
N HIS A 16 28.76 3.16 -3.99
CA HIS A 16 28.45 3.15 -2.56
C HIS A 16 29.53 2.39 -1.79
N THR A 17 30.22 3.05 -0.86
CA THR A 17 31.43 2.51 -0.21
C THR A 17 31.18 1.25 0.62
N LEU A 18 29.96 1.06 1.12
CA LEU A 18 29.57 -0.15 1.85
C LEU A 18 29.16 -1.33 0.95
N ALA A 19 29.06 -1.14 -0.37
CA ALA A 19 28.71 -2.21 -1.30
C ALA A 19 29.99 -2.89 -1.80
N ARG A 20 30.15 -4.18 -1.55
CA ARG A 20 31.25 -4.98 -2.14
C ARG A 20 31.16 -4.99 -3.67
N HIS A 21 29.94 -5.04 -4.19
CA HIS A 21 29.64 -4.98 -5.61
C HIS A 21 28.71 -3.79 -5.88
N PRO A 22 29.21 -2.64 -6.36
CA PRO A 22 28.41 -1.43 -6.57
C PRO A 22 27.46 -1.52 -7.78
N ARG A 23 27.42 -2.67 -8.45
CA ARG A 23 26.50 -2.99 -9.55
C ARG A 23 25.92 -4.37 -9.32
N LEU A 24 24.60 -4.45 -9.18
CA LEU A 24 23.85 -5.72 -9.19
C LEU A 24 23.37 -5.98 -10.61
N THR A 25 23.57 -7.20 -11.12
CA THR A 25 23.23 -7.56 -12.51
C THR A 25 22.37 -8.81 -12.56
N ALA A 26 21.26 -8.71 -13.28
CA ALA A 26 20.36 -9.82 -13.58
C ALA A 26 20.14 -9.94 -15.08
N VAL A 27 20.18 -11.17 -15.60
CA VAL A 27 19.93 -11.49 -17.01
C VAL A 27 18.59 -12.20 -17.12
N PHE A 28 17.66 -11.58 -17.84
CA PHE A 28 16.30 -12.04 -18.06
C PHE A 28 16.19 -12.79 -19.39
N ASP A 29 15.27 -13.76 -19.41
CA ASP A 29 14.80 -14.51 -20.58
C ASP A 29 13.81 -13.69 -21.45
N PHE A 30 13.43 -12.50 -21.00
CA PHE A 30 12.61 -11.54 -21.73
C PHE A 30 13.26 -10.15 -21.76
N GLU A 31 12.77 -9.27 -22.63
CA GLU A 31 13.20 -7.88 -22.66
C GLU A 31 12.54 -7.12 -21.49
N PRO A 32 13.30 -6.59 -20.52
CA PRO A 32 12.74 -5.89 -19.39
C PRO A 32 12.14 -4.54 -19.83
N PRO A 33 11.03 -4.10 -19.22
CA PRO A 33 10.46 -2.79 -19.50
C PRO A 33 11.41 -1.67 -19.04
N TYR A 34 11.39 -0.54 -19.75
CA TYR A 34 12.26 0.60 -19.46
C TYR A 34 11.61 1.63 -18.51
N VAL A 35 10.32 1.50 -18.19
CA VAL A 35 9.56 2.50 -17.41
C VAL A 35 8.56 1.86 -16.45
N TRP A 36 8.12 2.66 -15.47
CA TRP A 36 7.02 2.35 -14.57
C TRP A 36 5.70 2.12 -15.35
N PRO A 37 4.80 1.22 -14.90
CA PRO A 37 4.86 0.39 -13.68
C PRO A 37 5.70 -0.88 -13.82
N GLY A 38 6.31 -1.11 -14.98
CA GLY A 38 7.07 -2.32 -15.30
C GLY A 38 8.35 -2.51 -14.49
N PHE A 39 8.88 -1.45 -13.90
CA PHE A 39 10.09 -1.50 -13.09
C PHE A 39 9.92 -0.66 -11.80
N SER A 40 10.31 -1.22 -10.66
CA SER A 40 10.40 -0.47 -9.39
C SER A 40 11.46 -1.05 -8.46
N ILE A 41 11.97 -0.21 -7.55
CA ILE A 41 12.97 -0.59 -6.56
C ILE A 41 12.52 -0.11 -5.18
N GLU A 42 12.68 -0.96 -4.17
CA GLU A 42 12.55 -0.61 -2.76
C GLU A 42 13.79 -1.06 -1.97
N ILE A 43 14.18 -0.28 -0.97
CA ILE A 43 15.37 -0.54 -0.16
C ILE A 43 14.96 -0.59 1.31
N MET A 44 15.36 -1.64 2.02
CA MET A 44 15.13 -1.81 3.45
C MET A 44 16.39 -2.35 4.13
N GLY A 45 17.08 -1.49 4.88
CA GLY A 45 18.35 -1.86 5.53
C GLY A 45 19.37 -2.35 4.50
N ASP A 46 19.77 -3.61 4.60
CA ASP A 46 20.76 -4.25 3.73
C ASP A 46 20.12 -4.94 2.51
N LEU A 47 18.80 -4.83 2.36
CA LEU A 47 18.03 -5.44 1.28
C LEU A 47 17.71 -4.43 0.17
N VAL A 48 17.93 -4.85 -1.08
CA VAL A 48 17.39 -4.20 -2.29
C VAL A 48 16.41 -5.17 -2.92
N LEU A 49 15.16 -4.73 -3.08
CA LEU A 49 14.13 -5.44 -3.80
C LEU A 49 13.89 -4.73 -5.13
N ALA A 50 13.89 -5.46 -6.23
CA ALA A 50 13.51 -4.93 -7.53
C ALA A 50 12.38 -5.75 -8.14
N LYS A 51 11.40 -5.06 -8.72
CA LYS A 51 10.38 -5.65 -9.59
C LYS A 51 10.71 -5.37 -11.03
N VAL A 52 10.56 -6.41 -11.84
CA VAL A 52 10.57 -6.36 -13.29
C VAL A 52 9.33 -7.10 -13.77
N SER A 53 8.36 -6.39 -14.34
CA SER A 53 7.10 -6.96 -14.80
C SER A 53 6.80 -6.53 -16.22
N LEU A 54 6.38 -7.47 -17.06
CA LEU A 54 5.85 -7.24 -18.40
C LEU A 54 4.32 -7.40 -18.37
N PRO A 55 3.56 -6.29 -18.21
CA PRO A 55 2.11 -6.36 -18.11
C PRO A 55 1.50 -7.05 -19.33
N GLN A 56 1.92 -6.69 -20.55
CA GLN A 56 1.35 -7.23 -21.79
C GLN A 56 1.44 -8.76 -21.93
N THR A 57 2.34 -9.40 -21.19
CA THR A 57 2.51 -10.86 -21.20
C THR A 57 2.18 -11.52 -19.86
N HIS A 58 1.69 -10.75 -18.88
CA HIS A 58 1.42 -11.17 -17.52
C HIS A 58 2.61 -11.95 -16.90
N LYS A 59 3.81 -11.40 -17.04
CA LYS A 59 5.03 -11.96 -16.45
C LYS A 59 5.62 -10.99 -15.46
N TYR A 60 6.12 -11.50 -14.35
CA TYR A 60 6.91 -10.69 -13.43
C TYR A 60 8.00 -11.49 -12.75
N GLU A 61 9.01 -10.76 -12.30
CA GLU A 61 10.11 -11.21 -11.47
C GLU A 61 10.29 -10.18 -10.34
N LEU A 62 10.34 -10.67 -9.10
CA LEU A 62 10.76 -9.91 -7.92
C LEU A 62 12.07 -10.51 -7.43
N LEU A 63 13.09 -9.66 -7.28
CA LEU A 63 14.44 -10.07 -6.94
C LEU A 63 14.88 -9.36 -5.67
N VAL A 64 15.26 -10.14 -4.65
CA VAL A 64 15.72 -9.63 -3.35
C VAL A 64 17.21 -9.88 -3.23
N TRP A 65 18.01 -8.82 -3.14
CA TRP A 65 19.44 -8.90 -2.88
C TRP A 65 19.79 -8.41 -1.49
N ASN A 66 20.82 -9.02 -0.90
CA ASN A 66 21.65 -8.31 0.06
C ASN A 66 22.64 -7.42 -0.70
N TRP A 67 22.39 -6.11 -0.74
CA TRP A 67 23.15 -5.20 -1.59
C TRP A 67 24.58 -4.96 -1.09
N LYS A 68 24.83 -5.11 0.22
CA LYS A 68 26.19 -4.97 0.77
C LYS A 68 27.11 -6.05 0.25
N PHE A 69 26.61 -7.28 0.14
CA PHE A 69 27.38 -8.44 -0.31
C PHE A 69 27.19 -8.77 -1.79
N GLY A 70 26.19 -8.18 -2.46
CA GLY A 70 25.87 -8.48 -3.86
C GLY A 70 25.19 -9.84 -4.07
N ILE A 71 24.68 -10.47 -3.01
CA ILE A 71 24.13 -11.83 -3.03
C ILE A 71 22.61 -11.73 -3.32
N LEU A 72 22.13 -12.45 -4.33
CA LEU A 72 20.70 -12.65 -4.55
C LEU A 72 20.20 -13.66 -3.52
N LEU A 73 19.24 -13.25 -2.70
CA LEU A 73 18.64 -14.05 -1.63
C LEU A 73 17.43 -14.83 -2.14
N ASP A 74 16.51 -14.15 -2.84
CA ASP A 74 15.25 -14.74 -3.28
C ASP A 74 14.82 -14.22 -4.66
N LYS A 75 14.12 -15.09 -5.39
CA LYS A 75 13.38 -14.75 -6.60
C LYS A 75 11.93 -15.19 -6.44
N ILE A 76 10.98 -14.29 -6.68
CA ILE A 76 9.55 -14.60 -6.78
C ILE A 76 9.14 -14.32 -8.22
N SER A 77 8.41 -15.22 -8.85
CA SER A 77 8.16 -15.18 -10.28
C SER A 77 6.76 -15.66 -10.61
N SER A 78 6.15 -15.05 -11.63
CA SER A 78 4.97 -15.60 -12.30
C SER A 78 5.08 -15.45 -13.81
N ARG A 79 4.48 -16.40 -14.52
CA ARG A 79 4.37 -16.41 -15.99
C ARG A 79 2.96 -16.12 -16.50
N LYS A 80 1.99 -15.98 -15.60
CA LYS A 80 0.57 -15.73 -15.90
C LYS A 80 -0.07 -14.84 -14.82
N GLY A 81 0.61 -13.78 -14.41
CA GLY A 81 0.08 -12.88 -13.40
C GLY A 81 0.70 -11.50 -13.40
N ILE A 82 0.11 -10.65 -12.58
CA ILE A 82 0.55 -9.30 -12.25
C ILE A 82 0.86 -9.25 -10.76
N CYS A 83 1.73 -8.34 -10.34
CA CYS A 83 2.01 -8.15 -8.92
C CYS A 83 2.40 -6.73 -8.54
N ASP A 84 2.21 -6.46 -7.26
CA ASP A 84 2.95 -5.42 -6.56
C ASP A 84 3.38 -5.90 -5.17
N TYR A 85 4.26 -5.18 -4.51
CA TYR A 85 4.94 -5.67 -3.31
C TYR A 85 5.11 -4.58 -2.25
N ALA A 86 5.29 -5.02 -1.01
CA ALA A 86 5.75 -4.18 0.08
C ALA A 86 6.36 -5.03 1.20
N PHE A 87 7.36 -4.50 1.90
CA PHE A 87 7.93 -5.19 3.07
C PHE A 87 6.95 -5.21 4.25
N LEU A 88 6.77 -6.37 4.86
CA LEU A 88 6.07 -6.49 6.15
C LEU A 88 7.02 -6.16 7.30
N ASP A 89 8.20 -6.75 7.29
CA ASP A 89 9.29 -6.51 8.23
C ASP A 89 10.63 -6.88 7.55
N GLN A 90 11.70 -6.98 8.33
CA GLN A 90 13.04 -7.32 7.82
C GLN A 90 13.18 -8.71 7.19
N GLN A 91 12.26 -9.62 7.49
CA GLN A 91 12.32 -11.04 7.14
C GLN A 91 11.18 -11.48 6.23
N HIS A 92 10.19 -10.62 5.98
CA HIS A 92 8.98 -11.01 5.26
C HIS A 92 8.58 -9.97 4.22
N LEU A 93 8.31 -10.46 3.01
CA LEU A 93 7.77 -9.69 1.90
C LEU A 93 6.29 -10.02 1.69
N VAL A 94 5.47 -9.00 1.47
CA VAL A 94 4.08 -9.16 1.06
C VAL A 94 3.98 -8.85 -0.43
N VAL A 95 3.37 -9.76 -1.17
CA VAL A 95 3.14 -9.65 -2.61
C VAL A 95 1.65 -9.72 -2.85
N LEU A 96 1.09 -8.64 -3.38
CA LEU A 96 -0.25 -8.66 -3.96
C LEU A 96 -0.12 -9.33 -5.33
N SER A 97 -0.78 -10.48 -5.49
CA SER A 97 -0.71 -11.29 -6.71
C SER A 97 -2.08 -11.34 -7.37
N GLY A 98 -2.10 -11.03 -8.67
CA GLY A 98 -3.28 -11.12 -9.53
C GLY A 98 -3.03 -12.11 -10.68
N SER A 99 -4.04 -12.91 -11.01
CA SER A 99 -4.04 -13.78 -12.19
C SER A 99 -5.25 -13.42 -13.06
N PRO A 100 -5.12 -12.48 -14.00
CA PRO A 100 -6.18 -12.16 -14.95
C PRO A 100 -6.54 -13.39 -15.79
N SER A 101 -7.83 -13.66 -15.95
CA SER A 101 -8.32 -14.76 -16.79
C SER A 101 -9.62 -14.39 -17.49
N ILE A 102 -9.72 -14.76 -18.77
CA ILE A 102 -10.92 -14.62 -19.60
C ILE A 102 -11.75 -15.91 -19.59
N GLN A 103 -11.09 -17.08 -19.44
CA GLN A 103 -11.73 -18.40 -19.51
C GLN A 103 -12.19 -18.90 -18.13
N SER A 104 -11.57 -18.42 -17.07
CA SER A 104 -11.86 -18.77 -15.68
C SER A 104 -12.03 -17.50 -14.84
N HIS A 105 -12.31 -17.65 -13.55
CA HIS A 105 -12.29 -16.51 -12.64
C HIS A 105 -10.88 -15.90 -12.60
N SER A 106 -10.82 -14.57 -12.67
CA SER A 106 -9.61 -13.85 -12.27
C SER A 106 -9.38 -14.10 -10.77
N ALA A 107 -8.13 -14.35 -10.39
CA ALA A 107 -7.75 -14.63 -9.02
C ALA A 107 -6.96 -13.48 -8.40
N LEU A 108 -7.16 -13.24 -7.11
CA LEU A 108 -6.46 -12.22 -6.34
C LEU A 108 -6.05 -12.82 -4.98
N ALA A 109 -4.80 -12.61 -4.57
CA ALA A 109 -4.26 -13.12 -3.32
C ALA A 109 -3.21 -12.17 -2.73
N LEU A 110 -3.07 -12.17 -1.40
CA LEU A 110 -1.89 -11.66 -0.72
C LEU A 110 -0.98 -12.83 -0.36
N LEU A 111 0.23 -12.82 -0.89
CA LEU A 111 1.24 -13.83 -0.66
C LEU A 111 2.29 -13.28 0.30
N ILE A 112 2.64 -14.03 1.35
CA ILE A 112 3.76 -13.69 2.24
C ILE A 112 4.90 -14.64 1.96
N HIS A 113 6.07 -14.08 1.64
CA HIS A 113 7.32 -14.81 1.45
C HIS A 113 8.27 -14.52 2.60
N ALA A 114 8.93 -15.57 3.11
CA ALA A 114 10.08 -15.41 3.97
C ALA A 114 11.30 -15.03 3.11
N ILE A 115 12.09 -14.09 3.61
CA ILE A 115 13.35 -13.66 2.99
C ILE A 115 14.46 -14.55 3.55
N SER A 116 15.27 -15.10 2.66
CA SER A 116 16.34 -16.02 3.00
C SER A 116 17.48 -15.31 3.74
N ASP A 117 17.77 -15.73 4.97
CA ASP A 117 18.89 -15.20 5.78
C ASP A 117 20.28 -15.75 5.37
N ASN A 118 20.32 -16.70 4.44
CA ASN A 118 21.49 -17.54 4.14
C ASN A 118 22.57 -16.84 3.31
N VAL A 119 23.26 -15.86 3.92
CA VAL A 119 24.51 -15.27 3.40
C VAL A 119 25.63 -16.34 3.28
N SER A 120 25.58 -17.39 4.10
CA SER A 120 26.61 -18.45 4.20
C SER A 120 26.31 -19.72 3.39
N ALA A 121 25.06 -20.00 3.01
CA ALA A 121 24.74 -21.18 2.18
C ALA A 121 24.81 -20.86 0.67
N HIS A 122 24.58 -19.60 0.28
CA HIS A 122 24.64 -19.15 -1.12
C HIS A 122 26.03 -18.64 -1.54
N SER A 123 27.00 -18.61 -0.62
CA SER A 123 28.34 -18.03 -0.82
C SER A 123 29.19 -18.77 -1.87
N TYR A 124 28.76 -19.94 -2.35
CA TYR A 124 29.57 -20.75 -3.27
C TYR A 124 29.00 -20.92 -4.69
N SER A 125 27.78 -20.44 -5.02
CA SER A 125 27.15 -20.81 -6.32
C SER A 125 26.70 -19.65 -7.22
N LEU A 126 26.57 -18.41 -6.73
CA LEU A 126 26.14 -17.26 -7.56
C LEU A 126 27.15 -16.10 -7.55
N ASN A 127 28.44 -16.44 -7.51
CA ASN A 127 29.54 -15.48 -7.55
C ASN A 127 29.88 -14.98 -8.97
N THR A 128 28.96 -15.15 -9.92
CA THR A 128 29.13 -14.66 -11.30
C THR A 128 28.65 -13.23 -11.37
N GLU A 129 29.44 -12.34 -11.96
CA GLU A 129 29.13 -10.93 -12.21
C GLU A 129 27.78 -10.67 -12.93
N GLN A 130 27.15 -11.74 -13.42
CA GLN A 130 25.83 -11.81 -14.02
C GLN A 130 25.06 -13.02 -13.49
N ILE A 131 23.87 -12.78 -12.95
CA ILE A 131 22.95 -13.84 -12.51
C ILE A 131 21.91 -14.06 -13.60
N ARG A 132 21.79 -15.28 -14.11
CA ARG A 132 20.70 -15.65 -15.03
C ARG A 132 19.47 -16.00 -14.23
N ILE A 133 18.38 -15.26 -14.44
CA ILE A 133 17.15 -15.40 -13.65
C ILE A 133 16.49 -16.76 -13.86
N THR A 134 16.69 -17.41 -15.01
CA THR A 134 16.22 -18.78 -15.28
C THR A 134 16.80 -19.83 -14.35
N ASP A 135 18.02 -19.60 -13.86
CA ASP A 135 18.79 -20.61 -13.12
C ASP A 135 18.54 -20.50 -11.60
N VAL A 136 17.88 -19.43 -11.18
CA VAL A 136 17.54 -19.17 -9.77
C VAL A 136 16.25 -19.92 -9.41
N PRO A 137 16.16 -20.61 -8.27
CA PRO A 137 14.92 -21.22 -7.82
C PRO A 137 13.85 -20.15 -7.50
N ILE A 138 12.57 -20.50 -7.69
CA ILE A 138 11.44 -19.63 -7.34
C ILE A 138 11.06 -19.88 -5.88
N SER A 139 11.16 -18.84 -5.06
CA SER A 139 10.71 -18.84 -3.66
C SER A 139 9.20 -19.04 -3.58
N GLN A 140 8.77 -19.96 -2.73
CA GLN A 140 7.36 -20.25 -2.49
C GLN A 140 6.82 -19.41 -1.32
N PRO A 141 5.55 -19.01 -1.35
CA PRO A 141 4.95 -18.28 -0.25
C PRO A 141 4.79 -19.19 0.97
N ILE A 142 5.07 -18.66 2.16
CA ILE A 142 4.79 -19.34 3.44
C ILE A 142 3.33 -19.19 3.84
N LEU A 143 2.67 -18.12 3.39
CA LEU A 143 1.26 -17.84 3.64
C LEU A 143 0.60 -17.28 2.37
N CYS A 144 -0.55 -17.82 2.02
CA CYS A 144 -1.45 -17.31 0.99
C CYS A 144 -2.75 -16.87 1.65
N LEU A 145 -3.08 -15.59 1.57
CA LEU A 145 -4.36 -15.07 2.01
C LEU A 145 -5.23 -14.81 0.78
N GLU A 146 -6.26 -15.63 0.61
CA GLU A 146 -7.17 -15.52 -0.53
C GLU A 146 -8.07 -14.29 -0.36
N LEU A 147 -8.28 -13.56 -1.45
CA LEU A 147 -9.29 -12.50 -1.54
C LEU A 147 -10.60 -13.03 -2.14
N PRO A 148 -11.71 -12.27 -2.04
CA PRO A 148 -13.00 -12.70 -2.56
C PRO A 148 -12.95 -13.03 -4.05
N GLN A 149 -13.73 -14.03 -4.44
CA GLN A 149 -13.79 -14.51 -5.82
C GLN A 149 -14.39 -13.43 -6.74
N ILE A 150 -13.64 -13.10 -7.80
CA ILE A 150 -14.06 -12.14 -8.82
C ILE A 150 -15.06 -12.82 -9.77
N LYS A 151 -16.14 -12.13 -10.15
CA LYS A 151 -17.12 -12.65 -11.11
C LYS A 151 -16.48 -13.03 -12.43
N LYS A 152 -16.99 -14.08 -13.10
CA LYS A 152 -16.53 -14.47 -14.45
C LYS A 152 -16.72 -13.37 -15.50
N SER A 153 -17.68 -12.47 -15.29
CA SER A 153 -17.93 -11.31 -16.15
C SER A 153 -16.95 -10.15 -15.91
N CYS A 154 -16.01 -10.31 -14.97
CA CYS A 154 -15.05 -9.29 -14.58
C CYS A 154 -13.62 -9.80 -14.77
N ILE A 155 -12.77 -8.95 -15.32
CA ILE A 155 -11.34 -9.20 -15.48
C ILE A 155 -10.57 -8.21 -14.61
N LEU A 156 -9.54 -8.72 -13.94
CA LEU A 156 -8.60 -7.90 -13.19
C LEU A 156 -7.74 -7.07 -14.14
N SER A 157 -7.70 -5.76 -13.93
CA SER A 157 -6.82 -4.90 -14.71
C SER A 157 -5.40 -4.86 -14.18
N GLU A 158 -4.48 -4.62 -15.10
CA GLU A 158 -3.07 -4.40 -14.83
C GLU A 158 -2.75 -2.96 -14.43
N THR A 159 -3.50 -2.01 -14.99
CA THR A 159 -3.42 -0.61 -14.58
C THR A 159 -4.04 -0.45 -13.19
N GLY A 160 -3.59 0.50 -12.37
CA GLY A 160 -4.15 0.66 -11.03
C GLY A 160 -3.81 -0.44 -10.02
N PHE A 161 -2.90 -1.38 -10.32
CA PHE A 161 -2.61 -2.53 -9.46
C PHE A 161 -1.41 -2.28 -8.54
N PHE A 162 -1.70 -1.90 -7.28
CA PHE A 162 -0.69 -1.45 -6.34
C PHE A 162 -0.83 -2.03 -4.94
N LEU A 163 0.31 -2.21 -4.28
CA LEU A 163 0.44 -2.52 -2.87
C LEU A 163 1.43 -1.54 -2.24
N GLN A 164 1.00 -0.85 -1.20
CA GLN A 164 1.83 0.16 -0.53
C GLN A 164 1.82 -0.04 0.98
N ALA A 165 2.98 0.08 1.59
CA ALA A 165 3.13 0.28 3.03
C ALA A 165 4.25 1.29 3.26
N GLN A 166 3.89 2.51 3.66
CA GLN A 166 4.88 3.56 3.90
C GLN A 166 4.84 4.10 5.34
N PRO A 167 6.00 4.47 5.90
CA PRO A 167 7.33 4.23 5.32
C PRO A 167 7.72 2.74 5.41
N THR A 168 8.66 2.32 4.54
CA THR A 168 9.29 1.00 4.60
C THR A 168 9.76 0.69 6.03
N PRO A 169 9.56 -0.53 6.56
CA PRO A 169 9.99 -0.89 7.92
C PRO A 169 11.45 -0.54 8.22
N GLY A 170 11.73 -0.11 9.45
CA GLY A 170 13.05 0.34 9.88
C GLY A 170 13.43 1.76 9.42
N ARG A 171 12.69 2.38 8.49
CA ARG A 171 12.89 3.78 8.11
C ARG A 171 12.46 4.71 9.25
N ALA A 172 13.32 5.67 9.56
CA ALA A 172 13.05 6.67 10.58
C ALA A 172 11.88 7.58 10.18
N MET A 173 10.93 7.75 11.09
CA MET A 173 9.88 8.75 11.10
C MET A 173 10.25 9.83 12.10
N TYR A 174 10.07 11.07 11.67
CA TYR A 174 10.34 12.25 12.50
C TYR A 174 9.02 12.81 12.96
N THR A 175 8.80 12.84 14.27
CA THR A 175 7.76 13.68 14.85
C THR A 175 8.37 14.95 15.39
N THR A 176 7.53 15.86 15.87
CA THR A 176 7.97 17.12 16.47
C THR A 176 8.93 16.93 17.65
N SER A 177 8.84 15.79 18.35
CA SER A 177 9.53 15.57 19.63
C SER A 177 10.41 14.32 19.65
N VAL A 178 10.20 13.36 18.75
CA VAL A 178 10.95 12.09 18.75
C VAL A 178 11.22 11.59 17.34
N THR A 179 12.33 10.87 17.18
CA THR A 179 12.58 10.05 15.98
C THR A 179 12.35 8.60 16.35
N PHE A 180 11.53 7.90 15.60
CA PHE A 180 11.29 6.47 15.82
C PHE A 180 11.25 5.72 14.48
N ALA A 181 11.40 4.40 14.53
CA ALA A 181 11.21 3.55 13.36
C ALA A 181 10.27 2.40 13.73
N CYS A 182 9.35 2.06 12.83
CA CYS A 182 8.50 0.90 13.02
C CYS A 182 9.23 -0.35 12.52
N PRO A 183 9.31 -1.44 13.31
CA PRO A 183 9.97 -2.67 12.87
C PRO A 183 9.16 -3.46 11.83
N HIS A 184 7.87 -3.13 11.67
CA HIS A 184 6.98 -3.72 10.68
C HIS A 184 6.00 -2.67 10.13
N ALA A 185 5.45 -2.96 8.95
CA ALA A 185 4.38 -2.19 8.32
C ALA A 185 3.12 -2.22 9.20
N ARG A 186 2.51 -1.05 9.44
CA ARG A 186 1.31 -0.95 10.29
C ARG A 186 0.02 -1.21 9.52
N ILE A 187 -0.06 -0.66 8.32
CA ILE A 187 -1.19 -0.83 7.42
C ILE A 187 -0.64 -0.97 6.00
N PHE A 188 -1.27 -1.85 5.23
CA PHE A 188 -1.06 -1.94 3.79
C PHE A 188 -2.25 -1.30 3.09
N SER A 189 -2.00 -0.58 2.01
CA SER A 189 -3.01 -0.09 1.08
C SER A 189 -2.87 -0.83 -0.24
N MET A 190 -3.92 -1.55 -0.62
CA MET A 190 -4.05 -2.18 -1.92
C MET A 190 -4.94 -1.31 -2.79
N THR A 191 -4.58 -1.14 -4.05
CA THR A 191 -5.43 -0.56 -5.09
C THR A 191 -5.47 -1.51 -6.27
N PHE A 192 -6.64 -1.73 -6.85
CA PHE A 192 -6.83 -2.47 -8.09
C PHE A 192 -8.18 -2.11 -8.70
N PHE A 193 -8.40 -2.44 -9.96
CA PHE A 193 -9.72 -2.30 -10.57
C PHE A 193 -10.11 -3.51 -11.42
N LEU A 194 -11.42 -3.63 -11.63
CA LEU A 194 -12.04 -4.71 -12.39
C LEU A 194 -12.78 -4.09 -13.58
N HIS A 195 -12.62 -4.66 -14.77
CA HIS A 195 -13.36 -4.26 -15.98
C HIS A 195 -14.29 -5.38 -16.44
N GLY A 196 -15.40 -5.02 -17.09
CA GLY A 196 -16.34 -6.00 -17.67
C GLY A 196 -15.75 -6.69 -18.91
N THR A 197 -16.11 -7.95 -19.13
CA THR A 197 -15.55 -8.77 -20.23
C THR A 197 -16.04 -8.33 -21.61
N LEU A 198 -17.33 -8.04 -21.80
CA LEU A 198 -17.96 -7.43 -22.99
C LEU A 198 -19.44 -7.17 -22.59
N ASP A 199 -20.09 -6.13 -23.12
CA ASP A 199 -21.47 -5.64 -22.85
C ASP A 199 -21.73 -4.77 -21.62
N ASN A 200 -20.92 -4.85 -20.57
CA ASN A 200 -21.04 -3.97 -19.41
C ASN A 200 -20.00 -2.84 -19.45
N TRP A 201 -20.27 -1.78 -20.22
CA TRP A 201 -19.46 -0.55 -20.28
C TRP A 201 -19.50 0.30 -18.99
N GLY A 202 -20.12 -0.22 -17.93
CA GLY A 202 -19.99 0.38 -16.61
C GLY A 202 -18.57 0.15 -16.10
N SER A 203 -17.71 1.16 -16.12
CA SER A 203 -16.53 1.13 -15.26
C SER A 203 -17.02 1.26 -13.82
N ARG A 204 -16.70 0.28 -12.96
CA ARG A 204 -16.65 0.59 -11.53
C ARG A 204 -15.32 1.24 -11.24
N GLY A 205 -15.38 2.21 -10.33
CA GLY A 205 -14.20 2.82 -9.76
C GLY A 205 -13.24 1.80 -9.16
N TYR A 206 -12.06 2.26 -8.82
CA TYR A 206 -10.99 1.49 -8.19
C TYR A 206 -11.44 0.96 -6.83
N TYR A 207 -10.99 -0.24 -6.50
CA TYR A 207 -11.08 -0.76 -5.14
C TYR A 207 -9.84 -0.32 -4.37
N ARG A 208 -10.07 0.29 -3.21
CA ARG A 208 -9.03 0.59 -2.22
C ARG A 208 -9.27 -0.23 -0.97
N VAL A 209 -8.28 -1.02 -0.60
CA VAL A 209 -8.37 -1.94 0.52
C VAL A 209 -7.22 -1.71 1.48
N PHE A 210 -7.56 -1.39 2.73
CA PHE A 210 -6.59 -1.31 3.81
C PHE A 210 -6.51 -2.65 4.54
N VAL A 211 -5.30 -3.13 4.81
CA VAL A 211 -5.06 -4.41 5.50
C VAL A 211 -4.19 -4.19 6.72
N ASP A 212 -4.61 -4.76 7.85
CA ASP A 212 -3.89 -4.66 9.13
C ASP A 212 -2.54 -5.41 9.06
N GLY A 213 -1.44 -4.66 9.07
CA GLY A 213 -0.11 -5.26 9.03
C GLY A 213 0.23 -6.05 10.30
N ARG A 214 -0.37 -5.71 11.44
CA ARG A 214 -0.20 -6.51 12.66
C ARG A 214 -0.87 -7.87 12.54
N PHE A 215 -2.04 -7.93 11.92
CA PHE A 215 -2.72 -9.20 11.65
C PHE A 215 -1.85 -10.11 10.78
N LEU A 216 -1.28 -9.60 9.69
CA LEU A 216 -0.38 -10.37 8.82
C LEU A 216 0.83 -10.90 9.60
N LEU A 217 1.47 -10.05 10.40
CA LEU A 217 2.60 -10.45 11.24
C LEU A 217 2.24 -11.54 12.26
N ASP A 218 1.07 -11.43 12.90
CA ASP A 218 0.61 -12.44 13.85
C ASP A 218 0.28 -13.77 13.13
N GLN A 219 -0.24 -13.74 11.90
CA GLN A 219 -0.43 -14.95 11.09
C GLN A 219 0.90 -15.62 10.70
N VAL A 220 1.92 -14.84 10.35
CA VAL A 220 3.27 -15.37 10.05
C VAL A 220 3.83 -16.12 11.27
N ARG A 221 3.68 -15.54 12.47
CA ARG A 221 4.23 -16.13 13.72
C ARG A 221 3.60 -17.46 14.11
N ILE A 222 2.33 -17.66 13.77
CA ILE A 222 1.62 -18.92 14.07
C ILE A 222 1.65 -19.91 12.91
N THR A 223 2.17 -19.50 11.75
CA THR A 223 2.29 -20.37 10.58
C THR A 223 3.48 -21.31 10.78
N PRO A 224 3.30 -22.63 10.62
CA PRO A 224 4.41 -23.58 10.73
C PRO A 224 5.54 -23.22 9.76
N ARG A 225 6.80 -23.42 10.18
CA ARG A 225 7.97 -23.15 9.33
C ARG A 225 8.04 -24.06 8.08
N ASN A 226 7.30 -25.17 8.09
CA ASN A 226 7.32 -26.17 7.02
C ASN A 226 5.96 -26.19 6.31
N GLY A 227 5.91 -25.56 5.14
CA GLY A 227 4.75 -25.59 4.24
C GLY A 227 4.10 -24.23 4.03
N SER A 228 3.37 -24.13 2.91
CA SER A 228 2.53 -22.97 2.60
C SER A 228 1.16 -23.15 3.26
N LYS A 229 0.73 -22.16 4.05
CA LYS A 229 -0.62 -22.15 4.63
C LYS A 229 -1.52 -21.30 3.74
N VAL A 230 -2.72 -21.79 3.44
CA VAL A 230 -3.76 -21.01 2.74
C VAL A 230 -4.83 -20.58 3.74
N LEU A 231 -5.18 -19.30 3.71
CA LEU A 231 -6.24 -18.70 4.51
C LEU A 231 -7.37 -18.23 3.58
N PRO A 232 -8.53 -18.91 3.59
CA PRO A 232 -9.67 -18.48 2.78
C PRO A 232 -10.22 -17.14 3.30
N TRP A 233 -10.75 -16.30 2.42
CA TRP A 233 -11.26 -14.97 2.73
C TRP A 233 -12.14 -14.93 4.00
N SER A 234 -13.07 -15.88 4.14
CA SER A 234 -14.01 -15.99 5.25
C SER A 234 -13.34 -16.11 6.63
N SER A 235 -12.08 -16.55 6.68
CA SER A 235 -11.33 -16.75 7.94
C SER A 235 -10.61 -15.50 8.44
N TRP A 236 -10.33 -14.52 7.57
CA TRP A 236 -9.43 -13.41 7.90
C TRP A 236 -9.92 -12.04 7.42
N GLY A 237 -10.60 -12.00 6.28
CA GLY A 237 -10.82 -10.78 5.51
C GLY A 237 -11.64 -9.73 6.23
N GLU A 238 -12.79 -10.12 6.80
CA GLU A 238 -13.77 -9.18 7.34
C GLU A 238 -13.19 -8.24 8.40
N ARG A 239 -12.44 -8.76 9.37
CA ARG A 239 -11.90 -7.95 10.48
C ARG A 239 -10.51 -7.38 10.22
N ALA A 240 -9.74 -7.99 9.32
CA ALA A 240 -8.39 -7.54 9.01
C ALA A 240 -8.36 -6.46 7.93
N THR A 241 -9.49 -6.19 7.26
CA THR A 241 -9.52 -5.27 6.13
C THR A 241 -10.60 -4.19 6.23
N ARG A 242 -10.39 -3.06 5.53
CA ARG A 242 -11.42 -2.05 5.24
C ARG A 242 -11.41 -1.72 3.77
N TRP A 243 -12.55 -1.83 3.12
CA TRP A 243 -12.69 -1.62 1.69
C TRP A 243 -13.46 -0.34 1.36
N PHE A 244 -13.05 0.29 0.27
CA PHE A 244 -13.70 1.43 -0.34
C PHE A 244 -13.73 1.30 -1.86
N VAL A 245 -14.78 1.82 -2.48
CA VAL A 245 -14.80 2.14 -3.91
C VAL A 245 -14.34 3.59 -4.08
N VAL A 246 -13.52 3.85 -5.09
CA VAL A 246 -12.90 5.16 -5.36
C VAL A 246 -13.10 5.51 -6.83
N PRO A 247 -13.55 6.72 -7.18
CA PRO A 247 -13.89 7.06 -8.57
C PRO A 247 -12.67 7.09 -9.50
N GLU A 248 -11.49 7.40 -8.98
CA GLU A 248 -10.28 7.66 -9.77
C GLU A 248 -9.08 6.86 -9.24
N GLU A 249 -8.13 6.59 -10.13
CA GLU A 249 -6.82 6.05 -9.74
C GLU A 249 -6.14 7.08 -8.85
N SER A 250 -5.40 6.63 -7.83
CA SER A 250 -4.63 7.60 -7.06
C SER A 250 -3.32 7.91 -7.74
N ASP A 251 -2.94 9.17 -7.67
CA ASP A 251 -1.65 9.66 -8.14
C ASP A 251 -0.52 9.09 -7.27
N HIS A 252 0.02 7.93 -7.62
CA HIS A 252 1.01 7.21 -6.81
C HIS A 252 2.41 7.88 -6.75
N TRP A 253 2.57 9.08 -7.34
CA TRP A 253 3.83 9.82 -7.33
C TRP A 253 4.14 10.49 -5.97
N ILE A 254 3.14 10.72 -5.12
CA ILE A 254 3.29 11.27 -3.75
C ILE A 254 3.12 10.15 -2.71
N SER A 255 3.84 10.25 -1.58
CA SER A 255 3.63 9.37 -0.43
C SER A 255 2.35 9.76 0.33
N TRP A 256 1.26 9.04 0.10
CA TRP A 256 -0.04 9.26 0.78
C TRP A 256 -0.11 8.59 2.15
N MET A 257 0.90 7.81 2.53
CA MET A 257 0.88 6.96 3.73
C MET A 257 2.02 7.29 4.67
N SER A 258 1.73 7.28 5.97
CA SER A 258 2.75 7.37 7.01
C SER A 258 2.33 6.58 8.25
N GLY A 259 2.93 5.40 8.42
CA GLY A 259 2.62 4.50 9.52
C GLY A 259 1.22 3.92 9.37
N SER A 260 0.31 4.23 10.29
CA SER A 260 -1.10 3.82 10.23
C SER A 260 -2.00 4.83 9.50
N ARG A 261 -1.44 5.94 9.01
CA ARG A 261 -2.22 7.04 8.44
C ARG A 261 -2.18 7.03 6.92
N PHE A 262 -3.28 7.44 6.31
CA PHE A 262 -3.46 7.60 4.88
C PHE A 262 -4.21 8.91 4.60
N ILE A 263 -3.76 9.70 3.62
CA ILE A 263 -4.43 10.92 3.18
C ILE A 263 -5.09 10.69 1.82
N THR A 264 -6.31 11.18 1.65
CA THR A 264 -6.99 11.22 0.35
C THR A 264 -7.48 12.62 0.05
N LEU A 265 -7.54 12.92 -1.25
CA LEU A 265 -8.18 14.12 -1.76
C LEU A 265 -9.70 13.92 -1.77
N LEU A 266 -10.43 15.02 -1.59
CA LEU A 266 -11.87 15.07 -1.73
C LEU A 266 -12.23 16.01 -2.90
N PRO A 267 -13.30 15.71 -3.66
CA PRO A 267 -13.68 16.49 -4.85
C PRO A 267 -14.16 17.91 -4.50
N HIS A 268 -14.59 18.12 -3.26
CA HIS A 268 -15.11 19.39 -2.77
C HIS A 268 -14.45 19.74 -1.44
N HIS A 269 -14.52 21.02 -1.06
CA HIS A 269 -14.07 21.45 0.25
C HIS A 269 -14.77 20.62 1.35
N PRO A 270 -14.02 20.07 2.33
CA PRO A 270 -12.59 20.23 2.56
C PRO A 270 -11.74 19.39 1.60
N HIS A 271 -10.67 19.95 1.02
CA HIS A 271 -9.93 19.32 -0.09
C HIS A 271 -9.20 18.02 0.23
N TYR A 272 -9.08 17.65 1.52
CA TYR A 272 -8.48 16.38 1.92
C TYR A 272 -9.05 15.87 3.25
N CYS A 273 -8.91 14.57 3.48
CA CYS A 273 -9.10 13.96 4.78
C CYS A 273 -8.03 12.90 5.06
N VAL A 274 -7.83 12.61 6.35
CA VAL A 274 -6.83 11.66 6.84
C VAL A 274 -7.53 10.50 7.55
N PHE A 275 -7.26 9.30 7.09
CA PHE A 275 -7.61 8.05 7.75
C PHE A 275 -6.46 7.65 8.67
N ASP A 276 -6.78 7.19 9.88
CA ASP A 276 -5.83 6.67 10.85
C ASP A 276 -6.32 5.31 11.38
N PHE A 277 -5.63 4.25 10.99
CA PHE A 277 -5.95 2.87 11.35
C PHE A 277 -5.30 2.41 12.67
N SER A 278 -4.75 3.34 13.46
CA SER A 278 -4.13 3.02 14.75
C SER A 278 -5.16 2.55 15.78
N ARG A 279 -5.23 1.24 16.03
CA ARG A 279 -6.17 0.65 17.02
C ARG A 279 -6.12 1.32 18.40
N PRO A 280 -4.95 1.64 19.01
CA PRO A 280 -4.92 2.33 20.30
C PRO A 280 -5.56 3.72 20.25
N ILE A 281 -5.36 4.45 19.16
CA ILE A 281 -5.91 5.80 18.99
C ILE A 281 -7.43 5.72 18.80
N VAL A 282 -7.89 4.85 17.91
CA VAL A 282 -9.32 4.58 17.66
C VAL A 282 -10.05 4.24 18.97
N ARG A 283 -9.49 3.31 19.77
CA ARG A 283 -10.06 2.91 21.06
C ARG A 283 -10.12 4.07 22.06
N ARG A 284 -8.98 4.73 22.30
CA ARG A 284 -8.90 5.87 23.24
C ARG A 284 -9.87 6.98 22.88
N PHE A 285 -9.99 7.32 21.60
CA PHE A 285 -10.88 8.38 21.17
C PHE A 285 -12.35 8.00 21.38
N ARG A 286 -12.74 6.78 21.01
CA ARG A 286 -14.09 6.27 21.26
C ARG A 286 -14.43 6.31 22.75
N ASP A 287 -13.53 5.82 23.59
CA ASP A 287 -13.76 5.70 25.03
C ASP A 287 -13.79 7.10 25.70
N SER A 288 -12.91 8.02 25.30
CA SER A 288 -12.87 9.40 25.84
C SER A 288 -14.06 10.24 25.36
N TYR A 289 -14.48 10.09 24.11
CA TYR A 289 -15.65 10.79 23.57
C TYR A 289 -16.95 10.37 24.28
N ALA A 290 -17.10 9.07 24.54
CA ALA A 290 -18.22 8.53 25.31
C ALA A 290 -18.25 9.07 26.76
N GLN A 291 -17.09 9.33 27.38
CA GLN A 291 -17.01 9.90 28.73
C GLN A 291 -17.29 11.41 28.77
N LEU A 292 -16.85 12.17 27.77
CA LEU A 292 -17.03 13.63 27.70
C LEU A 292 -18.44 14.06 27.28
N HIS A 293 -19.18 13.18 26.58
CA HIS A 293 -20.52 13.45 26.09
C HIS A 293 -21.52 12.33 26.46
N PRO A 294 -21.81 12.11 27.76
CA PRO A 294 -22.65 11.00 28.21
C PRO A 294 -24.14 11.12 27.82
N VAL A 295 -24.62 12.29 27.42
CA VAL A 295 -26.04 12.57 27.10
C VAL A 295 -26.23 13.40 25.81
N ALA A 296 -25.17 13.69 25.05
CA ALA A 296 -25.36 14.37 23.77
C ALA A 296 -25.90 13.36 22.75
N PRO A 297 -27.12 13.53 22.20
CA PRO A 297 -27.54 12.71 21.09
C PRO A 297 -26.56 12.97 19.95
N ASN A 298 -25.85 11.93 19.52
CA ASN A 298 -25.39 11.58 18.17
C ASN A 298 -25.37 12.64 17.04
N GLN A 299 -25.31 13.96 17.23
CA GLN A 299 -25.45 14.91 16.13
C GLN A 299 -24.30 14.81 15.11
N ASP A 300 -23.07 14.55 15.59
CA ASP A 300 -21.92 14.29 14.72
C ASP A 300 -21.94 12.87 14.10
N ASN A 301 -22.66 11.90 14.70
CA ASN A 301 -22.81 10.54 14.18
C ASN A 301 -24.03 10.37 13.25
N ASP A 302 -25.11 11.12 13.47
CA ASP A 302 -26.33 11.10 12.68
C ASP A 302 -26.09 11.71 11.30
N PHE A 303 -25.14 12.64 11.17
CA PHE A 303 -24.73 13.16 9.86
C PHE A 303 -24.11 12.08 8.97
N PHE A 304 -23.25 11.22 9.54
CA PHE A 304 -22.61 10.12 8.79
C PHE A 304 -23.40 8.81 8.79
N ARG A 305 -24.63 8.80 9.32
CA ARG A 305 -25.57 7.67 9.16
C ARG A 305 -26.12 7.52 7.75
N ILE A 306 -25.67 8.33 6.79
CA ILE A 306 -25.94 8.12 5.36
C ILE A 306 -25.51 6.69 5.01
N LYS A 307 -26.50 5.81 4.81
CA LYS A 307 -26.28 4.41 4.43
C LYS A 307 -25.34 4.35 3.22
N GLY A 308 -24.17 3.77 3.42
CA GLY A 308 -23.18 3.55 2.36
C GLY A 308 -22.19 4.69 2.11
N ALA A 309 -22.13 5.76 2.93
CA ALA A 309 -21.06 6.76 2.79
C ALA A 309 -19.67 6.14 3.03
N PHE A 310 -19.55 5.19 3.96
CA PHE A 310 -18.26 4.56 4.30
C PHE A 310 -17.80 3.45 3.36
N GLN A 311 -18.53 3.16 2.28
CA GLN A 311 -18.14 2.17 1.28
C GLN A 311 -17.64 2.81 -0.03
N ASP A 312 -17.84 4.12 -0.19
CA ASP A 312 -17.56 4.88 -1.40
C ASP A 312 -16.92 6.23 -1.01
N LEU A 313 -15.67 6.44 -1.39
CA LEU A 313 -14.93 7.65 -1.02
C LEU A 313 -15.51 8.92 -1.66
N ALA A 314 -16.16 8.84 -2.82
CA ALA A 314 -16.83 9.99 -3.42
C ALA A 314 -18.05 10.39 -2.59
N ARG A 315 -18.87 9.42 -2.18
CA ARG A 315 -20.01 9.68 -1.29
C ARG A 315 -19.58 10.20 0.07
N LEU A 316 -18.50 9.65 0.62
CA LEU A 316 -17.90 10.16 1.85
C LEU A 316 -17.45 11.61 1.68
N GLY A 317 -16.76 11.93 0.57
CA GLY A 317 -16.34 13.29 0.26
C GLY A 317 -17.51 14.27 0.17
N SER A 318 -18.59 13.91 -0.52
CA SER A 318 -19.81 14.72 -0.60
C SER A 318 -20.45 14.92 0.78
N ALA A 319 -20.49 13.88 1.62
CA ALA A 319 -21.00 14.00 2.99
C ALA A 319 -20.13 14.95 3.83
N ILE A 320 -18.81 14.76 3.82
CA ILE A 320 -17.88 15.65 4.54
C ILE A 320 -18.04 17.10 4.06
N SER A 321 -18.21 17.32 2.75
CA SER A 321 -18.40 18.66 2.20
C SER A 321 -19.70 19.31 2.68
N GLN A 322 -20.82 18.58 2.62
CA GLN A 322 -22.10 19.05 3.16
C GLN A 322 -22.01 19.34 4.66
N PHE A 323 -21.31 18.50 5.41
CA PHE A 323 -21.08 18.70 6.84
C PHE A 323 -20.29 19.98 7.09
N SER A 324 -19.22 20.20 6.32
CA SER A 324 -18.36 21.39 6.40
C SER A 324 -19.16 22.68 6.21
N ILE A 325 -20.05 22.72 5.21
CA ILE A 325 -20.92 23.86 4.91
C ILE A 325 -21.88 24.17 6.07
N ASN A 326 -22.44 23.13 6.69
CA ASN A 326 -23.44 23.25 7.75
C ASN A 326 -22.85 23.42 9.15
N SER A 327 -21.53 23.30 9.30
CA SER A 327 -20.85 23.31 10.60
C SER A 327 -20.68 24.72 11.15
N PRO A 328 -20.84 24.93 12.47
CA PRO A 328 -20.62 26.23 13.09
C PRO A 328 -19.16 26.68 12.92
N HIS A 329 -18.96 27.96 12.58
CA HIS A 329 -17.66 28.57 12.27
C HIS A 329 -16.59 28.49 13.38
N ASN A 330 -16.92 27.99 14.57
CA ASN A 330 -16.01 27.94 15.71
C ASN A 330 -15.13 26.67 15.78
N ARG A 331 -15.44 25.62 15.01
CA ARG A 331 -14.65 24.37 14.96
C ARG A 331 -13.96 24.22 13.62
N GLN A 332 -12.63 24.23 13.63
CA GLN A 332 -11.80 24.09 12.42
C GLN A 332 -11.46 22.63 12.09
N PHE A 333 -11.50 21.73 13.07
CA PHE A 333 -11.11 20.33 12.92
C PHE A 333 -12.22 19.41 13.39
N PHE A 334 -12.46 18.38 12.60
CA PHE A 334 -13.44 17.34 12.92
C PHE A 334 -12.80 15.97 12.90
N THR A 335 -13.32 15.11 13.77
CA THR A 335 -12.82 13.75 13.94
C THR A 335 -14.02 12.82 14.10
N VAL A 336 -14.04 11.77 13.30
CA VAL A 336 -15.07 10.72 13.34
C VAL A 336 -14.37 9.38 13.51
N THR A 337 -14.92 8.50 14.33
CA THR A 337 -14.41 7.14 14.49
C THR A 337 -15.40 6.15 13.88
N VAL A 338 -14.91 5.33 12.96
CA VAL A 338 -15.68 4.22 12.37
C VAL A 338 -15.17 2.92 12.98
N GLY A 339 -16.01 2.33 13.81
CA GLY A 339 -15.71 1.11 14.55
C GLY A 339 -15.87 -0.17 13.72
N GLU A 340 -15.67 -1.31 14.40
CA GLU A 340 -15.92 -2.65 13.84
C GLU A 340 -17.43 -2.93 13.67
N ASP A 341 -18.26 -2.24 14.47
CA ASP A 341 -19.72 -2.31 14.45
C ASP A 341 -20.35 -1.68 13.20
N GLN A 342 -19.60 -0.84 12.49
CA GLN A 342 -20.02 -0.17 11.26
C GLN A 342 -19.28 -0.77 10.05
N PRO A 343 -19.81 -1.83 9.40
CA PRO A 343 -19.16 -2.46 8.28
C PRO A 343 -19.24 -1.61 7.00
N SER A 344 -18.24 -1.75 6.14
CA SER A 344 -18.34 -1.36 4.73
C SER A 344 -18.78 -2.60 3.93
N ILE A 345 -19.88 -2.49 3.17
CA ILE A 345 -20.44 -3.58 2.36
C ILE A 345 -20.37 -3.18 0.89
N ILE A 346 -19.68 -3.98 0.07
CA ILE A 346 -19.44 -3.70 -1.35
C ILE A 346 -20.00 -4.84 -2.21
N GLY A 347 -20.50 -4.50 -3.40
CA GLY A 347 -20.94 -5.49 -4.39
C GLY A 347 -22.41 -5.91 -4.30
N THR A 348 -23.26 -5.11 -3.64
CA THR A 348 -24.69 -5.42 -3.42
C THR A 348 -25.59 -5.20 -4.64
N ASP A 349 -25.09 -4.51 -5.66
CA ASP A 349 -25.78 -4.06 -6.86
C ASP A 349 -25.63 -5.04 -8.05
N GLY A 350 -25.00 -6.20 -7.87
CA GLY A 350 -25.17 -7.37 -8.76
C GLY A 350 -24.43 -7.38 -10.10
N TYR A 351 -24.06 -6.23 -10.69
CA TYR A 351 -23.56 -6.20 -12.08
C TYR A 351 -22.05 -6.47 -12.26
N LEU A 352 -21.17 -5.89 -11.44
CA LEU A 352 -19.71 -6.03 -11.55
C LEU A 352 -19.07 -6.29 -10.17
N GLY A 353 -17.86 -6.83 -10.17
CA GLY A 353 -17.08 -7.07 -8.97
C GLY A 353 -16.97 -8.55 -8.59
N PHE A 354 -17.52 -8.90 -7.42
CA PHE A 354 -17.29 -10.18 -6.76
C PHE A 354 -18.55 -11.04 -6.75
N ASP A 355 -18.36 -12.36 -6.66
CA ASP A 355 -19.47 -13.33 -6.65
C ASP A 355 -20.37 -13.13 -5.43
N GLU A 356 -19.78 -12.81 -4.28
CA GLU A 356 -20.48 -12.50 -3.04
C GLU A 356 -20.21 -11.05 -2.59
N PRO A 357 -21.17 -10.41 -1.89
CA PRO A 357 -20.93 -9.12 -1.26
C PRO A 357 -19.78 -9.18 -0.25
N ILE A 358 -18.90 -8.19 -0.29
CA ILE A 358 -17.76 -8.10 0.61
C ILE A 358 -18.16 -7.29 1.83
N THR A 359 -17.99 -7.87 3.02
CA THR A 359 -18.09 -7.16 4.30
C THR A 359 -16.70 -6.93 4.89
N SER A 360 -16.41 -5.70 5.31
CA SER A 360 -15.11 -5.33 5.91
C SER A 360 -15.28 -4.36 7.09
N ARG A 361 -14.45 -4.51 8.13
CA ARG A 361 -14.66 -3.94 9.46
C ARG A 361 -13.41 -3.38 10.16
N LEU A 362 -12.26 -3.31 9.49
CA LEU A 362 -11.05 -2.78 10.13
C LEU A 362 -11.29 -1.32 10.59
N PRO A 363 -11.21 -1.01 11.89
CA PRO A 363 -11.65 0.28 12.39
C PRO A 363 -10.64 1.38 12.08
N TYR A 364 -11.13 2.60 11.95
CA TYR A 364 -10.30 3.77 11.66
C TYR A 364 -10.88 5.04 12.27
N ARG A 365 -10.02 6.03 12.40
CA ARG A 365 -10.37 7.40 12.71
C ARG A 365 -10.21 8.26 11.47
N LEU A 366 -11.22 9.03 11.13
CA LEU A 366 -11.22 10.00 10.05
C LEU A 366 -11.02 11.39 10.64
N VAL A 367 -10.11 12.17 10.06
CA VAL A 367 -9.81 13.55 10.47
C VAL A 367 -9.84 14.45 9.24
N PHE A 368 -10.55 15.57 9.31
CA PHE A 368 -10.57 16.58 8.26
C PHE A 368 -10.67 17.99 8.85
N LYS A 369 -10.27 18.97 8.04
CA LYS A 369 -10.23 20.38 8.44
C LYS A 369 -11.17 21.18 7.55
N THR A 370 -12.01 22.03 8.12
CA THR A 370 -13.06 22.79 7.40
C THR A 370 -12.66 24.24 7.12
N ASP A 371 -11.40 24.62 7.32
CA ASP A 371 -10.94 25.95 6.94
C ASP A 371 -10.60 26.01 5.44
N GLU A 372 -10.71 27.19 4.85
CA GLU A 372 -10.21 27.44 3.50
C GLU A 372 -8.68 27.42 3.53
N LYS A 373 -8.08 26.47 2.81
CA LYS A 373 -6.64 26.44 2.55
C LYS A 373 -6.37 26.76 1.08
N PRO A 374 -5.20 27.35 0.78
CA PRO A 374 -4.81 27.59 -0.61
C PRO A 374 -4.83 26.30 -1.44
N GLU A 375 -5.12 26.44 -2.73
CA GLU A 375 -5.09 25.35 -3.69
C GLU A 375 -3.67 24.76 -3.77
N HIS A 376 -3.53 23.52 -3.30
CA HIS A 376 -2.33 22.72 -3.47
C HIS A 376 -2.63 21.61 -4.50
N GLY A 377 -1.67 21.34 -5.39
CA GLY A 377 -1.80 20.29 -6.42
C GLY A 377 -1.65 18.86 -5.87
N GLY A 378 -1.31 18.71 -4.58
CA GLY A 378 -1.25 17.42 -3.89
C GLY A 378 -1.00 17.58 -2.40
N TRP A 379 -1.16 16.49 -1.64
CA TRP A 379 -0.94 16.47 -0.19
C TRP A 379 -0.18 15.23 0.24
N GLN A 380 0.72 15.38 1.21
CA GLN A 380 1.56 14.29 1.74
C GLN A 380 1.50 14.25 3.28
N ILE A 381 1.63 13.06 3.86
CA ILE A 381 1.90 12.91 5.30
C ILE A 381 3.40 12.73 5.52
N ASN A 382 3.98 13.54 6.40
CA ASN A 382 5.35 13.36 6.88
C ASN A 382 5.39 13.50 8.40
N GLY A 383 5.56 12.38 9.09
CA GLY A 383 5.46 12.37 10.55
C GLY A 383 4.10 12.90 10.97
N ASP A 384 4.06 13.86 11.88
CA ASP A 384 2.80 14.44 12.36
C ASP A 384 2.26 15.58 11.51
N CYS A 385 2.90 15.86 10.37
CA CYS A 385 2.52 16.94 9.50
C CYS A 385 1.82 16.46 8.22
N VAL A 386 0.77 17.18 7.83
CA VAL A 386 0.21 17.16 6.48
C VAL A 386 0.81 18.33 5.70
N ILE A 387 1.48 18.03 4.59
CA ILE A 387 2.23 18.99 3.76
C ILE A 387 1.49 19.15 2.43
N GLY A 388 1.17 20.39 2.05
CA GLY A 388 0.66 20.72 0.73
C GLY A 388 1.79 20.83 -0.29
N ILE A 389 1.61 20.23 -1.46
CA ILE A 389 2.57 20.21 -2.56
C ILE A 389 2.02 21.08 -3.69
N THR A 390 2.82 22.06 -4.12
CA THR A 390 2.49 22.89 -5.29
C THR A 390 3.21 22.31 -6.50
N VAL A 391 2.47 21.88 -7.52
CA VAL A 391 3.04 21.31 -8.74
C VAL A 391 3.36 22.44 -9.71
N SER A 392 4.60 22.94 -9.70
CA SER A 392 5.13 23.76 -10.79
C SER A 392 5.89 22.86 -11.77
N VAL A 393 5.23 22.50 -12.88
CA VAL A 393 5.75 22.01 -14.18
C VAL A 393 7.12 21.28 -14.21
N ILE A 394 7.04 19.97 -14.53
CA ILE A 394 8.05 19.03 -15.09
C ILE A 394 9.25 18.67 -14.21
N CYS A 395 9.28 17.41 -13.75
CA CYS A 395 10.52 16.63 -13.77
C CYS A 395 10.22 15.12 -13.92
N PRO A 396 10.68 14.45 -15.00
CA PRO A 396 10.52 13.01 -15.16
C PRO A 396 11.47 12.29 -14.19
N PHE A 397 10.86 11.55 -13.26
CA PHE A 397 11.37 10.39 -12.53
C PHE A 397 12.90 10.23 -12.41
N LEU A 398 13.49 10.92 -11.44
CA LEU A 398 14.71 10.48 -10.76
C LEU A 398 14.29 9.88 -9.41
N VAL A 399 14.34 8.55 -9.29
CA VAL A 399 14.08 7.86 -8.01
C VAL A 399 15.24 8.16 -7.07
N TYR A 400 15.06 9.16 -6.21
CA TYR A 400 15.95 9.45 -5.08
C TYR A 400 15.47 8.71 -3.84
N ILE A 401 16.22 7.68 -3.42
CA ILE A 401 16.06 7.07 -2.09
C ILE A 401 17.19 7.63 -1.20
N PRO A 402 16.96 8.67 -0.39
CA PRO A 402 17.99 9.16 0.52
C PRO A 402 18.17 8.22 1.70
N ILE A 403 19.38 7.67 1.85
CA ILE A 403 19.85 7.07 3.11
C ILE A 403 20.54 8.17 3.93
N LYS A 404 19.71 8.88 4.71
CA LYS A 404 19.97 9.71 5.91
C LYS A 404 20.81 11.01 5.85
N HIS A 405 20.40 11.85 6.83
CA HIS A 405 20.97 13.07 7.43
C HIS A 405 20.95 14.40 6.63
N SER A 406 20.24 15.35 7.25
CA SER A 406 20.04 16.77 6.89
C SER A 406 19.03 17.05 5.78
N PHE A 407 17.89 17.60 6.18
CA PHE A 407 17.12 18.52 5.33
C PHE A 407 17.10 19.87 6.03
N SER A 408 17.50 20.89 5.28
CA SER A 408 17.37 22.29 5.64
C SER A 408 15.88 22.62 5.87
N GLN A 409 15.63 23.40 6.92
CA GLN A 409 14.31 23.81 7.34
C GLN A 409 13.64 24.69 6.26
N GLY A 410 12.80 24.08 5.42
CA GLY A 410 11.67 24.78 4.83
C GLY A 410 10.67 25.10 5.93
N LYS A 411 10.13 26.33 5.96
CA LYS A 411 9.25 26.86 7.01
C LYS A 411 8.09 25.91 7.31
N CYS A 412 8.26 25.11 8.35
CA CYS A 412 7.23 24.26 8.94
C CYS A 412 6.35 25.17 9.81
N ARG A 413 5.12 25.47 9.36
CA ARG A 413 4.10 26.06 10.25
C ARG A 413 3.38 24.92 10.95
N LYS A 414 3.35 25.01 12.28
CA LYS A 414 2.80 24.02 13.22
C LYS A 414 1.33 23.67 12.88
N LEU A 415 1.02 22.38 12.93
CA LEU A 415 -0.32 21.81 12.96
C LEU A 415 -0.83 21.70 14.40
#